data_AF-A0A7D5N462-F1
#
_entry.id   AF-A0A7D5N462-F1
#
_cell.length_a   1.000
_cell.length_b   1.000
_cell.length_c   1.000
_cell.angle_alpha   90.00
_cell.angle_beta   90.00
_cell.angle_gamma   90.00
#
_symmetry.space_group_name_H-M   'P 1'
#
loop_
_entity.id
_entity.type
_entity.pdbx_description
1 polymer ?
#
loop_
_entity_poly.entity_id
_entity_poly.type
_entity_poly.pdbx_seq_one_letter_code
_entity_poly.pdbx_strand_id
1 'polypeptide(L)'
;MKIIISLFLTLLLSVNVNAQSKRGNVWVTGTSGNTINFNGSGIITQTGVYFPFKYFASGCSNICDTNGNLLLASDGMNIYDFNGNYIQDGDSIVPPYHYAQKNGFSIYSQSSIFYH
;
A
#
# COMPACT_ATOMS: atom_id res chain seq x y z
N MET A 1 -23.97 -9.16 43.18
CA MET A 1 -22.77 -8.34 43.49
C MET A 1 -21.50 -8.85 42.80
N LYS A 2 -21.12 -10.14 42.91
CA LYS A 2 -19.92 -10.70 42.25
C LYS A 2 -19.86 -10.50 40.73
N ILE A 3 -20.99 -10.67 40.04
CA ILE A 3 -21.08 -10.45 38.57
C ILE A 3 -20.81 -8.98 38.21
N ILE A 4 -21.36 -8.04 38.98
CA ILE A 4 -21.16 -6.60 38.75
C ILE A 4 -19.69 -6.21 38.96
N ILE A 5 -19.06 -6.76 40.01
CA ILE A 5 -17.63 -6.54 40.29
C ILE A 5 -16.77 -7.12 39.17
N SER A 6 -17.08 -8.33 38.69
CA SER A 6 -16.39 -8.96 37.57
C SER A 6 -16.51 -8.15 36.28
N LEU A 7 -17.70 -7.60 36.01
CA LEU A 7 -17.96 -6.78 34.82
C LEU A 7 -17.18 -5.46 34.86
N PHE A 8 -17.12 -4.85 36.05
CA PHE A 8 -16.37 -3.61 36.28
C PHE A 8 -14.86 -3.84 36.12
N LEU A 9 -14.35 -4.98 36.59
CA LEU A 9 -12.94 -5.35 36.44
C LEU A 9 -12.55 -5.57 34.98
N THR A 10 -13.42 -6.17 34.17
CA THR A 10 -13.17 -6.32 32.72
C THR A 10 -13.16 -5.00 31.97
N LEU A 11 -13.96 -4.01 32.40
CA LEU A 11 -13.95 -2.66 31.82
C LEU A 11 -12.65 -1.89 32.14
N LEU A 12 -12.06 -2.12 33.31
CA LEU A 12 -10.78 -1.50 33.69
C LEU A 12 -9.58 -2.09 32.93
N LEU A 13 -9.74 -3.26 32.31
CA LEU A 13 -8.72 -3.95 31.52
C LEU A 13 -8.85 -3.72 30.01
N SER A 14 -9.79 -2.86 29.57
CA SER A 14 -9.89 -2.50 28.15
C SER A 14 -8.72 -1.61 27.74
N VAL A 15 -7.65 -2.22 27.24
CA VAL A 15 -6.57 -1.51 26.57
C VAL A 15 -7.02 -1.03 25.18
N ASN A 16 -6.51 0.11 24.73
CA ASN A 16 -6.73 0.58 23.37
C ASN A 16 -6.11 -0.43 22.39
N VAL A 17 -6.94 -1.31 21.82
CA VAL A 17 -6.55 -2.16 20.71
C VAL A 17 -6.50 -1.26 19.48
N ASN A 18 -5.32 -0.71 19.20
CA ASN A 18 -5.05 -0.03 17.93
C ASN A 18 -4.95 -1.07 16.81
N ALA A 19 -6.10 -1.63 16.42
CA ALA A 19 -6.20 -2.58 15.32
C ALA A 19 -5.92 -1.90 13.96
N GLN A 20 -6.03 -0.57 13.89
CA GLN A 20 -5.82 0.21 12.69
C GLN A 20 -4.37 0.69 12.63
N SER A 21 -3.47 -0.17 12.14
CA SER A 21 -2.12 0.25 11.81
C SER A 21 -2.15 1.21 10.60
N LYS A 22 -1.23 2.19 10.54
CA LYS A 22 -1.12 3.14 9.42
C LYS A 22 -0.57 2.51 8.11
N ARG A 23 -0.55 1.17 8.01
CA ARG A 23 0.09 0.42 6.94
C ARG A 23 -0.60 0.54 5.56
N GLY A 24 -1.80 1.13 5.52
CA GLY A 24 -2.53 1.46 4.30
C GLY A 24 -2.89 2.94 4.16
N ASN A 25 -2.22 3.84 4.90
CA ASN A 25 -2.56 5.26 4.95
C ASN A 25 -2.05 6.08 3.76
N VAL A 26 -1.29 5.49 2.84
CA VAL A 26 -0.88 6.16 1.60
C VAL A 26 -1.29 5.26 0.46
N TRP A 27 -2.06 5.79 -0.49
CA TRP A 27 -2.46 5.05 -1.69
C TRP A 27 -1.68 5.57 -2.89
N VAL A 28 -1.16 4.66 -3.70
CA VAL A 28 -0.45 4.98 -4.95
C VAL A 28 -1.34 4.59 -6.12
N THR A 29 -1.70 5.55 -6.98
CA THR A 29 -2.68 5.32 -8.05
C THR A 29 -2.48 6.23 -9.27
N GLY A 30 -2.99 5.77 -10.41
CA GLY A 30 -3.09 6.54 -11.64
C GLY A 30 -1.74 6.82 -12.31
N THR A 31 -1.75 7.86 -13.14
CA THR A 31 -0.58 8.29 -13.91
C THR A 31 0.53 8.81 -13.01
N SER A 32 1.75 8.36 -13.26
CA SER A 32 2.96 8.73 -12.52
C SER A 32 2.89 8.40 -11.03
N GLY A 33 2.06 7.40 -10.65
CA GLY A 33 1.97 6.90 -9.29
C GLY A 33 1.56 7.94 -8.27
N ASN A 34 0.63 8.84 -8.60
CA ASN A 34 0.11 9.86 -7.69
C ASN A 34 -0.26 9.26 -6.33
N THR A 35 0.06 9.99 -5.26
CA THR A 35 -0.15 9.53 -3.90
C THR A 35 -1.29 10.25 -3.23
N ILE A 36 -2.13 9.51 -2.51
CA ILE A 36 -3.19 10.03 -1.64
C ILE A 36 -2.81 9.66 -0.20
N ASN A 37 -2.59 10.64 0.66
CA ASN A 37 -2.09 10.46 2.01
C ASN A 37 -3.19 10.80 3.05
N PHE A 38 -3.45 9.85 3.95
CA PHE A 38 -4.46 9.88 5.01
C PHE A 38 -3.86 10.03 6.42
N ASN A 39 -2.57 10.33 6.57
CA ASN A 39 -1.91 10.40 7.87
C ASN A 39 -2.27 11.64 8.72
N GLY A 40 -2.84 12.67 8.10
CA GLY A 40 -3.26 13.90 8.75
C GLY A 40 -4.78 13.97 9.02
N SER A 41 -5.26 15.15 9.40
CA SER A 41 -6.69 15.43 9.57
C SER A 41 -7.46 15.62 8.25
N GLY A 42 -6.77 15.51 7.11
CA GLY A 42 -7.34 15.68 5.78
C GLY A 42 -6.69 14.76 4.75
N ILE A 43 -7.26 14.76 3.55
CA ILE A 43 -6.77 14.01 2.40
C ILE A 43 -5.79 14.89 1.64
N ILE A 44 -4.52 14.48 1.58
CA ILE A 44 -3.47 15.20 0.87
C ILE A 44 -3.13 14.42 -0.39
N THR A 45 -3.27 15.06 -1.56
CA THR A 45 -2.80 14.49 -2.83
C THR A 45 -1.46 15.11 -3.20
N GLN A 46 -0.55 14.28 -3.68
CA GLN A 46 0.76 14.72 -4.16
C GLN A 46 1.03 14.02 -5.48
N THR A 47 1.65 14.74 -6.41
CA THR A 47 2.20 14.06 -7.59
C THR A 47 3.25 13.09 -7.11
N GLY A 48 3.06 11.83 -7.47
CA GLY A 48 3.80 10.74 -6.87
C GLY A 48 5.07 10.42 -7.62
N VAL A 49 5.44 9.15 -7.64
CA VAL A 49 6.83 8.79 -7.90
C VAL A 49 7.15 8.65 -9.38
N TYR A 50 7.93 9.62 -9.84
CA TYR A 50 8.17 9.98 -11.23
C TYR A 50 9.14 9.04 -11.95
N PHE A 51 8.85 8.88 -13.24
CA PHE A 51 9.78 8.72 -14.35
C PHE A 51 10.65 7.44 -14.40
N PRO A 52 10.69 6.72 -15.55
CA PRO A 52 9.83 6.89 -16.72
C PRO A 52 8.35 6.68 -16.36
N PHE A 53 7.45 7.04 -17.28
CA PHE A 53 6.00 7.04 -17.08
C PHE A 53 5.52 5.69 -16.52
N LYS A 54 5.02 5.69 -15.27
CA LYS A 54 4.44 4.52 -14.59
C LYS A 54 2.96 4.71 -14.45
N TYR A 55 2.18 3.65 -14.58
CA TYR A 55 0.73 3.74 -14.51
C TYR A 55 0.17 2.70 -13.55
N PHE A 56 -0.41 3.17 -12.45
CA PHE A 56 -0.97 2.34 -11.39
C PHE A 56 -2.47 2.17 -11.64
N ALA A 57 -2.82 1.06 -12.31
CA ALA A 57 -4.20 0.70 -12.69
C ALA A 57 -4.84 -0.29 -11.69
N SER A 58 -5.82 -1.06 -12.12
CA SER A 58 -6.60 -2.00 -11.29
C SER A 58 -5.79 -3.13 -10.62
N GLY A 59 -4.50 -3.29 -10.92
CA GLY A 59 -3.59 -4.26 -10.30
C GLY A 59 -2.55 -3.63 -9.36
N CYS A 60 -2.67 -2.32 -9.06
CA CYS A 60 -1.72 -1.66 -8.20
C CYS A 60 -1.89 -2.01 -6.72
N SER A 61 -0.78 -2.00 -5.99
CA SER A 61 -0.78 -2.18 -4.54
C SER A 61 0.36 -1.39 -3.90
N ASN A 62 0.31 -1.17 -2.60
CA ASN A 62 1.35 -0.44 -1.87
C ASN A 62 1.40 -0.92 -0.42
N ILE A 63 2.42 -0.54 0.34
CA ILE A 63 2.47 -0.83 1.77
C ILE A 63 3.21 0.29 2.49
N CYS A 64 2.69 0.68 3.66
CA CYS A 64 3.33 1.64 4.54
C CYS A 64 3.94 0.97 5.79
N ASP A 65 4.87 1.68 6.42
CA ASP A 65 5.34 1.34 7.76
C ASP A 65 4.27 1.61 8.84
N THR A 66 4.59 1.37 10.11
CA THR A 66 3.67 1.62 11.23
C THR A 66 3.38 3.10 11.47
N ASN A 67 4.21 4.00 10.94
CA ASN A 67 4.06 5.44 11.04
C ASN A 67 3.24 6.02 9.88
N GLY A 68 2.95 5.22 8.86
CA GLY A 68 2.20 5.59 7.66
C GLY A 68 3.06 6.11 6.52
N ASN A 69 4.38 5.89 6.57
CA ASN A 69 5.28 6.23 5.47
C ASN A 69 5.24 5.12 4.41
N LEU A 70 5.09 5.49 3.13
CA LEU A 70 5.15 4.54 2.01
C LEU A 70 6.51 3.82 2.00
N LEU A 71 6.50 2.50 1.92
CA LEU A 71 7.70 1.67 1.80
C LEU A 71 7.87 1.17 0.37
N LEU A 72 6.83 0.53 -0.16
CA LEU A 72 6.83 -0.10 -1.48
C LEU A 72 5.53 0.19 -2.21
N ALA A 73 5.61 0.22 -3.54
CA ALA A 73 4.47 0.29 -4.43
C ALA A 73 4.64 -0.70 -5.58
N SER A 74 3.55 -1.24 -6.10
CA SER A 74 3.54 -2.09 -7.28
C SER A 74 2.47 -1.62 -8.26
N ASP A 75 2.80 -1.64 -9.55
CA ASP A 75 1.86 -1.40 -10.65
C ASP A 75 1.23 -2.71 -11.18
N GLY A 76 1.52 -3.84 -10.53
CA GLY A 76 1.07 -5.18 -10.92
C GLY A 76 2.06 -5.93 -11.82
N MET A 77 3.09 -5.27 -12.37
CA MET A 77 4.16 -5.90 -13.16
C MET A 77 5.53 -5.69 -12.54
N ASN A 78 5.66 -4.63 -11.74
CA ASN A 78 6.89 -4.16 -11.15
C ASN A 78 6.69 -3.81 -9.67
N ILE A 79 7.78 -3.83 -8.89
CA ILE A 79 7.83 -3.32 -7.51
C ILE A 79 8.85 -2.20 -7.40
N TYR A 80 8.43 -1.14 -6.73
CA TYR A 80 9.16 0.10 -6.55
C TYR A 80 9.36 0.42 -5.07
N ASP A 81 10.47 1.07 -4.74
CA ASP A 81 10.67 1.76 -3.47
C ASP A 81 9.84 3.06 -3.40
N PHE A 82 9.90 3.74 -2.25
CA PHE A 82 9.20 5.01 -2.04
C PHE A 82 9.69 6.15 -2.96
N ASN A 83 10.90 6.04 -3.53
CA ASN A 83 11.47 6.95 -4.52
C ASN A 83 11.18 6.49 -5.97
N GLY A 84 10.37 5.44 -6.14
CA GLY A 84 9.93 4.96 -7.43
C GLY A 84 10.99 4.17 -8.17
N ASN A 85 12.14 3.89 -7.57
CA ASN A 85 13.14 3.03 -8.19
C ASN A 85 12.69 1.58 -8.06
N TYR A 86 13.03 0.73 -9.04
CA TYR A 86 12.86 -0.71 -8.83
C TYR A 86 13.62 -1.14 -7.60
N ILE A 87 12.99 -1.98 -6.77
CA ILE A 87 13.75 -2.73 -5.76
C ILE A 87 14.57 -3.82 -6.46
N GLN A 88 15.47 -4.47 -5.73
CA GLN A 88 16.20 -5.63 -6.26
C GLN A 88 15.21 -6.67 -6.82
N ASP A 89 15.40 -7.02 -8.10
CA ASP A 89 14.56 -7.94 -8.87
C ASP A 89 13.07 -7.53 -8.97
N GLY A 90 12.78 -6.24 -8.73
CA GLY A 90 11.43 -5.69 -8.71
C GLY A 90 10.74 -5.68 -10.07
N ASP A 91 11.48 -5.72 -11.17
CA ASP A 91 10.99 -5.78 -12.56
C ASP A 91 10.81 -7.23 -13.08
N SER A 92 11.13 -8.22 -12.24
CA SER A 92 11.22 -9.63 -12.62
C SER A 92 10.19 -10.50 -11.88
N ILE A 93 9.16 -9.89 -11.31
CA ILE A 93 8.12 -10.56 -10.50
C ILE A 93 7.08 -11.30 -11.35
N VAL A 94 7.06 -11.04 -12.66
CA VAL A 94 6.22 -11.74 -13.65
C VAL A 94 7.09 -12.46 -14.68
N PRO A 95 6.60 -13.54 -15.31
CA PRO A 95 7.38 -14.27 -16.31
C PRO A 95 7.90 -13.36 -17.43
N PRO A 96 9.20 -13.46 -17.83
CA PRO A 96 9.80 -12.55 -18.82
C PRO A 96 9.06 -12.50 -20.16
N TYR A 97 8.52 -13.64 -20.61
CA TYR A 97 7.69 -13.69 -21.81
C TYR A 97 6.43 -12.84 -21.68
N HIS A 98 5.74 -12.91 -20.54
CA HIS A 98 4.54 -12.12 -20.28
C HIS A 98 4.89 -10.63 -20.15
N TYR A 99 5.97 -10.31 -19.46
CA TYR A 99 6.49 -8.95 -19.33
C TYR A 99 6.77 -8.31 -20.70
N ALA A 100 7.47 -9.03 -21.58
CA ALA A 100 7.81 -8.58 -22.92
C ALA A 100 6.57 -8.39 -23.80
N GLN A 101 5.61 -9.32 -23.76
CA GLN A 101 4.34 -9.20 -24.51
C GLN A 101 3.51 -7.99 -24.09
N LYS A 102 3.60 -7.61 -22.81
CA LYS A 102 2.88 -6.49 -22.22
C LYS A 102 3.68 -5.19 -22.19
N ASN A 103 4.92 -5.22 -22.69
CA ASN A 103 5.85 -4.09 -22.62
C ASN A 103 5.96 -3.51 -21.19
N GLY A 104 6.01 -4.39 -20.19
CA GLY A 104 6.10 -4.03 -18.78
C GLY A 104 4.85 -3.40 -18.16
N PHE A 105 3.70 -3.42 -18.84
CA PHE A 105 2.47 -2.75 -18.38
C PHE A 105 1.17 -3.53 -18.67
N SER A 106 0.23 -3.53 -17.72
CA SER A 106 -1.10 -4.13 -17.90
C SER A 106 -2.21 -3.23 -17.34
N ILE A 107 -3.28 -3.02 -18.13
CA ILE A 107 -4.52 -2.37 -17.67
C ILE A 107 -5.43 -3.30 -16.87
N TYR A 108 -5.24 -4.61 -17.00
CA TYR A 108 -6.04 -5.61 -16.32
C TYR A 108 -5.57 -5.75 -14.87
N SER A 109 -6.53 -5.98 -13.97
CA SER A 109 -6.23 -6.30 -12.58
C SER A 109 -5.45 -7.60 -12.52
N GLN A 110 -4.19 -7.52 -12.14
CA GLN A 110 -3.45 -8.66 -11.62
C GLN A 110 -3.68 -8.70 -10.10
N SER A 111 -3.64 -9.89 -9.51
CA SER A 111 -3.80 -10.04 -8.06
C SER A 111 -2.81 -9.12 -7.34
N SER A 112 -3.30 -8.34 -6.38
CA SER A 112 -2.47 -7.49 -5.54
C SER A 112 -1.33 -8.33 -4.94
N ILE A 113 -0.09 -7.94 -5.22
CA ILE A 113 1.10 -8.65 -4.70
C ILE A 113 1.25 -8.38 -3.19
N PHE A 114 0.83 -7.19 -2.75
CA PHE A 114 0.77 -6.85 -1.33
C PHE A 114 -0.63 -7.13 -0.79
N TYR A 115 -0.71 -7.91 0.29
CA TYR A 115 -1.94 -8.11 1.04
C TYR A 115 -2.04 -7.01 2.12
N HIS A 116 -3.10 -6.21 2.06
CA HIS A 116 -3.40 -5.14 3.03
C HIS A 116 -4.17 -5.68 4.25
#